data_AF-H6L0V9-F1
#
_entry.id   AF-H6L0V9-F1
#
_cell.length_a   1.000
_cell.length_b   1.000
_cell.length_c   1.000
_cell.angle_alpha   90.00
_cell.angle_beta   90.00
_cell.angle_gamma   90.00
#
_symmetry.space_group_name_H-M   'P 1'
#
loop_
_entity.id
_entity.type
_entity.pdbx_description
1 polymer ?
#
loop_
_entity_poly.entity_id
_entity_poly.type
_entity_poly.pdbx_seq_one_letter_code
_entity_poly.pdbx_strand_id
1 'polypeptide(L)'
;MIRFFLIFLISILGQNCSLYLQRYAHFSAVLASAAPSLGLALFLFLWPYPLDDFWLEELPLIFFGASFAGMSQGHRLPNLPSQLVSALIFAALFFAQSQFFKGYGGALGTSACIAVLGSMALQELYAYGKKKWNP
;
A
#
# COMPACT_ATOMS: atom_id res chain seq x y z
N MET A 1 -4.64 6.91 -17.69
CA MET A 1 -5.52 5.86 -17.11
C MET A 1 -4.77 4.55 -16.84
N ILE A 2 -4.09 3.95 -17.82
CA ILE A 2 -3.32 2.69 -17.64
C ILE A 2 -2.32 2.74 -16.47
N ARG A 3 -1.56 3.84 -16.33
CA ARG A 3 -0.58 4.01 -15.23
C ARG A 3 -1.22 3.91 -13.85
N PHE A 4 -2.33 4.61 -13.64
CA PHE A 4 -3.06 4.57 -12.36
C PHE A 4 -3.55 3.16 -12.03
N PHE A 5 -4.07 2.45 -13.03
CA PHE A 5 -4.54 1.07 -12.86
C PHE A 5 -3.40 0.12 -12.47
N LEU A 6 -2.22 0.26 -13.06
CA LEU A 6 -1.04 -0.51 -12.70
C LEU A 6 -0.57 -0.19 -11.28
N ILE A 7 -0.47 1.09 -10.92
CA ILE A 7 -0.11 1.51 -9.55
C ILE A 7 -1.07 0.91 -8.53
N PHE A 8 -2.37 0.92 -8.83
CA PHE A 8 -3.40 0.33 -7.97
C PHE A 8 -3.22 -1.19 -7.82
N LEU A 9 -2.97 -1.92 -8.91
CA LEU A 9 -2.70 -3.36 -8.86
C LEU A 9 -1.46 -3.69 -8.03
N ILE A 10 -0.35 -2.97 -8.25
CA ILE A 10 0.90 -3.15 -7.50
C ILE A 10 0.68 -2.82 -6.03
N SER A 11 -0.12 -1.79 -5.73
CA SER A 11 -0.45 -1.42 -4.35
C SER A 11 -1.22 -2.53 -3.63
N ILE A 12 -2.22 -3.13 -4.30
CA ILE A 12 -2.94 -4.28 -3.75
C ILE A 12 -1.97 -5.42 -3.47
N LEU A 13 -1.08 -5.74 -4.41
CA LEU A 13 -0.11 -6.83 -4.25
C LEU A 13 0.86 -6.58 -3.08
N GLY A 14 1.46 -5.39 -3.00
CA GLY A 14 2.40 -5.02 -1.93
C GLY A 14 1.75 -5.02 -0.55
N GLN A 15 0.51 -4.53 -0.47
CA GLN A 15 -0.28 -4.53 0.77
C GLN A 15 -0.59 -5.96 1.23
N ASN A 16 -1.13 -6.81 0.34
CA ASN A 16 -1.46 -8.20 0.65
C ASN A 16 -0.22 -9.04 0.95
N CYS A 17 0.88 -8.83 0.25
CA CYS A 17 2.14 -9.55 0.48
C CYS A 17 2.66 -9.32 1.90
N SER A 18 2.69 -8.06 2.36
CA SER A 18 3.12 -7.74 3.73
C SER A 18 2.17 -8.32 4.80
N LEU A 19 0.86 -8.26 4.56
CA LEU A 19 -0.16 -8.82 5.45
C LEU A 19 -0.04 -10.35 5.55
N TYR A 20 0.22 -11.01 4.43
CA TYR A 20 0.41 -12.45 4.38
C TYR A 20 1.68 -12.87 5.14
N LEU A 21 2.81 -12.21 4.89
CA LEU A 21 4.06 -12.47 5.63
C LEU A 21 3.89 -12.24 7.14
N GLN A 22 3.18 -11.18 7.53
CA GLN A 22 2.95 -10.89 8.94
C GLN A 22 2.01 -11.91 9.61
N ARG A 23 0.99 -12.42 8.91
CA ARG A 23 0.05 -13.41 9.46
C ARG A 23 0.59 -14.83 9.50
N TYR A 24 1.35 -15.25 8.48
CA TYR A 24 1.76 -16.66 8.33
C TYR A 24 3.22 -16.91 8.70
N ALA A 25 4.11 -15.92 8.57
CA ALA A 25 5.54 -16.10 8.81
C ALA A 25 6.05 -15.43 10.10
N HIS A 26 5.16 -14.84 10.92
CA HIS A 26 5.46 -14.17 12.19
C HIS A 26 6.57 -13.10 12.11
N PHE A 27 6.83 -12.56 10.91
CA PHE A 27 7.85 -11.54 10.74
C PHE A 27 7.47 -10.25 11.48
N SER A 28 8.48 -9.55 11.99
CA SER A 28 8.28 -8.21 12.54
C SER A 28 7.71 -7.30 11.45
N ALA A 29 6.89 -6.34 11.86
CA ALA A 29 6.23 -5.40 10.97
C ALA A 29 7.20 -4.82 9.93
N VAL A 30 8.37 -4.36 10.40
CA VAL A 30 9.43 -3.76 9.56
C VAL A 30 10.03 -4.78 8.59
N LEU A 31 10.31 -6.00 9.04
CA LEU A 31 10.93 -7.02 8.19
C LEU A 31 9.95 -7.54 7.11
N ALA A 32 8.66 -7.66 7.46
CA ALA A 32 7.61 -8.08 6.54
C ALA A 32 7.42 -7.09 5.37
N SER A 33 7.81 -5.82 5.53
CA SER A 33 7.79 -4.82 4.46
C SER A 33 9.15 -4.69 3.76
N ALA A 34 10.27 -4.73 4.50
CA ALA A 34 11.61 -4.51 3.95
C ALA A 34 12.16 -5.70 3.15
N ALA A 35 11.89 -6.93 3.57
CA ALA A 35 12.38 -8.13 2.88
C ALA A 35 11.79 -8.29 1.47
N PRO A 36 10.45 -8.22 1.26
CA PRO A 36 9.89 -8.38 -0.08
C PRO A 36 10.18 -7.17 -0.98
N SER A 37 10.28 -5.95 -0.44
CA SER A 37 10.65 -4.79 -1.24
C SER A 37 12.11 -4.84 -1.70
N LEU A 38 13.03 -5.26 -0.81
CA LEU A 38 14.44 -5.46 -1.17
C LEU A 38 14.60 -6.60 -2.16
N GLY A 39 13.87 -7.71 -1.98
CA GLY A 39 13.85 -8.82 -2.94
C GLY A 39 13.37 -8.38 -4.32
N LEU A 40 12.29 -7.60 -4.38
CA LEU A 40 11.76 -7.06 -5.64
C LEU A 40 12.71 -6.06 -6.30
N ALA A 41 13.33 -5.17 -5.52
CA ALA A 41 14.33 -4.23 -6.03
C ALA A 41 15.58 -4.94 -6.58
N LEU A 42 16.09 -5.95 -5.86
CA LEU A 42 17.23 -6.76 -6.33
C LEU A 42 16.88 -7.57 -7.58
N PHE A 43 15.69 -8.14 -7.63
CA PHE A 43 15.23 -8.89 -8.80
C PHE A 43 15.19 -8.00 -10.05
N LEU A 44 14.65 -6.80 -9.92
CA LEU A 44 14.60 -5.82 -11.01
C LEU A 44 15.99 -5.27 -11.39
N PHE A 45 16.89 -5.13 -10.42
CA PHE A 45 18.28 -4.73 -10.68
C PHE A 45 19.05 -5.80 -11.45
N LEU A 46 18.85 -7.09 -11.12
CA LEU A 46 19.52 -8.21 -11.79
C LEU A 46 18.91 -8.52 -13.17
N TRP A 47 17.63 -8.24 -13.36
CA TRP A 47 16.91 -8.53 -14.60
C TRP A 47 16.03 -7.34 -15.03
N PRO A 48 16.63 -6.26 -15.56
CA PRO A 48 15.90 -5.04 -15.90
C PRO A 48 14.99 -5.19 -17.15
N TYR A 49 15.30 -6.12 -18.04
CA TYR A 49 14.54 -6.35 -19.28
C TYR A 49 13.28 -7.19 -18.99
N PRO A 50 12.05 -6.78 -19.38
CA PRO A 50 11.67 -5.84 -20.45
C PRO A 50 11.02 -4.52 -19.97
N LEU A 51 11.36 -4.03 -18.78
CA LEU A 51 10.70 -2.86 -18.19
C LEU A 51 11.38 -1.55 -18.63
N ASP A 52 10.58 -0.50 -18.86
CA ASP A 52 11.11 0.85 -19.06
C ASP A 52 11.77 1.38 -17.77
N ASP A 53 12.78 2.25 -17.90
CA ASP A 53 13.52 2.86 -16.79
C ASP A 53 12.59 3.49 -15.72
N PHE A 54 11.49 4.08 -16.16
CA PHE A 54 10.46 4.65 -15.28
C PHE A 54 9.84 3.60 -14.34
N TRP A 55 9.48 2.43 -14.86
CA TRP A 55 8.86 1.38 -14.07
C TRP A 55 9.86 0.64 -13.20
N LEU A 56 11.12 0.57 -13.62
CA LEU A 56 12.21 0.01 -12.82
C LEU A 56 12.44 0.82 -11.53
N GLU A 57 12.31 2.14 -11.61
CA GLU A 57 12.40 3.01 -10.43
C GLU A 57 11.10 3.02 -9.62
N GLU A 58 9.94 3.26 -10.24
CA GLU A 58 8.72 3.48 -9.46
C GLU A 58 8.14 2.20 -8.84
N LEU A 59 8.30 1.03 -9.46
CA LEU A 59 7.65 -0.20 -9.01
C LEU A 59 8.12 -0.64 -7.60
N PRO A 60 9.43 -0.66 -7.29
CA PRO A 60 9.92 -0.85 -5.91
C PRO A 60 9.36 0.16 -4.92
N LEU A 61 9.27 1.45 -5.30
CA LEU A 61 8.77 2.51 -4.42
C LEU A 61 7.27 2.36 -4.11
N ILE A 62 6.45 2.08 -5.14
CA ILE A 62 5.02 1.82 -4.98
C ILE A 62 4.82 0.60 -4.09
N PHE A 63 5.54 -0.49 -4.38
CA PHE A 63 5.42 -1.74 -3.63
C PHE A 63 5.81 -1.53 -2.16
N PHE A 64 6.93 -0.84 -1.90
CA PHE A 64 7.40 -0.55 -0.56
C PHE A 64 6.43 0.32 0.24
N GLY A 65 5.90 1.39 -0.36
CA GLY A 65 4.90 2.24 0.28
C GLY A 65 3.59 1.50 0.57
N ALA A 66 3.12 0.68 -0.38
CA ALA A 66 1.92 -0.13 -0.19
C ALA A 66 2.10 -1.21 0.88
N SER A 67 3.29 -1.79 1.00
CA SER A 67 3.61 -2.73 2.08
C SER A 67 3.57 -2.06 3.47
N PHE A 68 3.86 -0.75 3.60
CA PHE A 68 3.64 -0.04 4.87
C PHE A 68 2.16 0.13 5.20
N ALA A 69 1.32 0.38 4.20
CA ALA A 69 -0.12 0.42 4.38
C ALA A 69 -0.64 -0.94 4.88
N GLY A 70 -0.15 -2.04 4.30
CA GLY A 70 -0.53 -3.40 4.70
C GLY A 70 -0.06 -3.77 6.11
N MET A 71 1.19 -3.45 6.44
CA MET A 71 1.74 -3.61 7.78
C MET A 71 0.92 -2.87 8.85
N SER A 72 0.39 -1.69 8.51
CA SER A 72 -0.40 -0.86 9.43
C SER A 72 -1.83 -1.35 9.63
N GLN A 73 -2.30 -2.28 8.79
CA GLN A 73 -3.66 -2.82 8.84
C GLN A 73 -3.82 -4.03 9.76
N GLY A 74 -2.78 -4.87 9.89
CA GLY A 74 -2.70 -6.00 10.81
C GLY A 74 -4.04 -6.70 11.11
N HIS A 75 -4.44 -6.70 12.39
CA HIS A 75 -5.75 -7.19 12.86
C HIS A 75 -6.86 -6.12 12.86
N ARG A 76 -6.54 -4.85 12.56
CA ARG A 76 -7.49 -3.73 12.66
C ARG A 76 -8.44 -3.64 11.45
N LEU A 77 -7.99 -4.06 10.27
CA LEU A 77 -8.82 -4.15 9.06
C LEU A 77 -8.95 -5.62 8.59
N PRO A 78 -9.83 -6.43 9.19
CA PRO A 78 -10.06 -7.80 8.73
C PRO A 78 -10.86 -7.86 7.41
N ASN A 79 -11.57 -6.79 7.05
CA ASN A 79 -12.49 -6.77 5.93
C ASN A 79 -11.74 -6.50 4.61
N LEU A 80 -11.86 -7.43 3.66
CA LEU A 80 -11.44 -7.26 2.25
C LEU A 80 -11.81 -5.89 1.64
N PRO A 81 -13.05 -5.37 1.79
CA PRO A 81 -13.40 -4.06 1.23
C PRO A 81 -12.63 -2.90 1.84
N SER A 82 -12.33 -2.90 3.15
CA SER A 82 -11.56 -1.80 3.75
C SER A 82 -10.09 -1.84 3.35
N GLN A 83 -9.53 -3.04 3.16
CA GLN A 83 -8.20 -3.22 2.57
C GLN A 83 -8.14 -2.68 1.14
N LEU A 84 -9.14 -2.96 0.30
CA LEU A 84 -9.22 -2.40 -1.06
C LEU A 84 -9.33 -0.87 -1.05
N VAL A 85 -10.14 -0.30 -0.16
CA VAL A 85 -10.29 1.15 -0.03
C VAL A 85 -8.96 1.81 0.35
N SER A 86 -8.22 1.23 1.30
CA SER A 86 -6.90 1.75 1.66
C SER A 86 -5.90 1.68 0.50
N ALA A 87 -5.87 0.59 -0.28
CA ALA A 87 -5.02 0.46 -1.46
C ALA A 87 -5.38 1.51 -2.52
N LEU A 88 -6.68 1.80 -2.67
CA LEU A 88 -7.18 2.80 -3.60
C LEU A 88 -6.79 4.21 -3.19
N ILE A 89 -6.93 4.55 -1.90
CA ILE A 89 -6.51 5.84 -1.36
C ILE A 89 -4.99 5.99 -1.51
N PHE A 90 -4.20 4.96 -1.19
CA PHE A 90 -2.75 4.99 -1.36
C PHE A 90 -2.36 5.19 -2.84
N ALA A 91 -2.96 4.46 -3.78
CA ALA A 91 -2.70 4.61 -5.20
C ALA A 91 -3.06 6.01 -5.72
N ALA A 92 -4.17 6.59 -5.26
CA ALA A 92 -4.54 7.96 -5.58
C ALA A 92 -3.55 8.98 -5.03
N LEU A 93 -3.10 8.81 -3.78
CA LEU A 93 -2.08 9.66 -3.17
C LEU A 93 -0.74 9.54 -3.89
N PHE A 94 -0.29 8.32 -4.21
CA PHE A 94 0.96 8.09 -4.93
C PHE A 94 0.91 8.69 -6.34
N PHE A 95 -0.21 8.54 -7.05
CA PHE A 95 -0.38 9.18 -8.36
C PHE A 95 -0.33 10.71 -8.28
N ALA A 96 -0.91 11.30 -7.22
CA ALA A 96 -0.85 12.73 -6.93
C ALA A 96 0.53 13.21 -6.41
N GLN A 97 1.34 12.31 -5.82
CA GLN A 97 2.66 12.64 -5.26
C GLN A 97 3.65 13.18 -6.28
N SER A 98 3.45 12.93 -7.58
CA SER A 98 4.30 13.48 -8.65
C SER A 98 4.42 15.02 -8.60
N GLN A 99 3.49 15.70 -7.92
CA GLN A 99 3.39 17.16 -7.84
C GLN A 99 3.73 17.72 -6.44
N PHE A 100 3.39 17.01 -5.36
CA PHE A 100 3.43 17.58 -3.99
C PHE A 100 4.57 17.09 -3.09
N PHE A 101 5.21 15.96 -3.41
CA PHE A 101 6.10 15.27 -2.47
C PHE A 101 7.51 14.97 -2.99
N LYS A 102 7.90 15.51 -4.16
CA LYS A 102 9.27 15.38 -4.68
C LYS A 102 10.28 15.95 -3.68
N GLY A 103 11.19 15.11 -3.20
CA GLY A 103 12.31 15.50 -2.32
C GLY A 103 12.08 15.27 -0.82
N TYR A 104 10.92 14.79 -0.38
CA TYR A 104 10.67 14.48 1.04
C TYR A 104 10.89 12.99 1.35
N GLY A 105 11.93 12.67 2.12
CA GLY A 105 12.30 11.30 2.49
C GLY A 105 11.26 10.51 3.33
N GLY A 106 10.16 11.14 3.74
CA GLY A 106 9.06 10.51 4.49
C GLY A 106 7.72 10.41 3.75
N ALA A 107 7.68 10.80 2.47
CA ALA A 107 6.43 10.97 1.74
C ALA A 107 5.61 9.67 1.56
N LEU A 108 6.30 8.55 1.35
CA LEU A 108 5.64 7.24 1.17
C LEU A 108 5.01 6.72 2.47
N GLY A 109 5.67 6.96 3.61
CA GLY A 109 5.15 6.54 4.91
C GLY A 109 3.94 7.38 5.32
N THR A 110 3.97 8.69 5.07
CA THR A 110 2.83 9.57 5.36
C THR A 110 1.64 9.27 4.47
N SER A 111 1.84 9.02 3.17
CA SER A 111 0.74 8.61 2.28
C SER A 111 0.12 7.27 2.69
N ALA A 112 0.94 6.30 3.12
CA ALA A 112 0.46 5.04 3.68
C ALA A 112 -0.36 5.26 4.97
N CYS A 113 0.11 6.13 5.88
CA CYS A 113 -0.61 6.47 7.11
C CYS A 113 -1.97 7.12 6.82
N ILE A 114 -2.02 8.10 5.91
CA ILE A 114 -3.26 8.75 5.49
C ILE A 114 -4.22 7.74 4.86
N ALA A 115 -3.73 6.82 4.03
CA ALA A 115 -4.54 5.79 3.42
C ALA A 115 -5.20 4.87 4.44
N VAL A 116 -4.45 4.43 5.46
CA VAL A 116 -4.98 3.58 6.54
C VAL A 116 -5.97 4.37 7.40
N LEU A 117 -5.63 5.56 7.86
CA LEU A 117 -6.53 6.40 8.67
C LEU A 117 -7.82 6.74 7.93
N GLY A 118 -7.72 7.09 6.64
CA GLY A 118 -8.89 7.34 5.79
C GLY A 118 -9.78 6.11 5.65
N SER A 119 -9.19 4.92 5.48
CA SER A 119 -9.95 3.67 5.42
C SER A 119 -10.62 3.32 6.75
N MET A 120 -9.96 3.58 7.88
CA MET A 120 -10.52 3.38 9.22
C MET A 120 -11.68 4.34 9.50
N ALA A 121 -11.53 5.62 9.14
CA ALA A 121 -12.58 6.62 9.29
C ALA A 121 -13.82 6.25 8.47
N LEU A 122 -13.65 5.76 7.23
CA LEU A 122 -14.76 5.27 6.41
C LEU A 122 -15.42 4.03 7.01
N GLN A 123 -14.64 3.11 7.57
CA GLN A 123 -15.17 1.90 8.22
C GLN A 123 -16.01 2.25 9.46
N GLU A 124 -15.54 3.17 10.31
CA GLU A 124 -16.27 3.66 11.48
C GLU A 124 -17.53 4.42 11.08
N LEU A 125 -17.45 5.27 10.06
CA LEU A 125 -18.62 6.00 9.55
C LEU A 125 -19.70 5.03 9.01
N TYR A 126 -19.28 3.99 8.30
CA TYR A 126 -20.18 2.95 7.81
C TYR A 126 -20.82 2.16 8.96
N ALA A 127 -20.03 1.78 9.97
CA ALA A 127 -20.51 1.08 11.16
C ALA A 127 -21.52 1.93 11.96
N TYR A 128 -21.22 3.22 12.14
CA TYR A 128 -22.11 4.19 12.79
C TYR A 128 -23.43 4.35 12.03
N GLY A 129 -23.38 4.47 10.69
CA GLY A 129 -24.56 4.56 9.83
C GLY A 129 -25.47 3.33 9.95
N LYS A 130 -24.87 2.13 10.01
CA LYS A 130 -25.60 0.87 10.18
C LYS A 130 -26.27 0.75 11.55
N LYS A 131 -25.61 1.23 12.61
CA LYS A 131 -26.14 1.24 13.99
C LYS A 131 -27.28 2.24 14.16
N LYS A 132 -27.30 3.32 13.39
CA LYS A 132 -28.37 4.33 13.41
C LYS A 132 -29.62 3.93 12.62
N TRP A 133 -29.49 3.06 11.61
CA TRP A 133 -30.58 2.61 10.73
C TRP A 133 -31.17 1.24 11.10
N ASN A 134 -30.67 0.59 12.15
CA ASN A 134 -31.24 -0.64 12.67
C ASN A 134 -31.37 -0.53 14.21
N PRO A 135 -32.37 0.22 14.71
CA PRO A 135 -32.67 0.29 16.14
C PRO A 135 -33.13 -1.05 16.71
#